data_AF-A0A818VYW2-F1
#
_entry.id   AF-A0A818VYW2-F1
#
_cell.length_a   1.000
_cell.length_b   1.000
_cell.length_c   1.000
_cell.angle_alpha   90.00
_cell.angle_beta   90.00
_cell.angle_gamma   90.00
#
_symmetry.space_group_name_H-M   'P 1'
#
loop_
_entity.id
_entity.type
_entity.pdbx_description
1 polymer ?
#
loop_
_entity_poly.entity_id
_entity_poly.type
_entity_poly.pdbx_seq_one_letter_code
_entity_poly.pdbx_strand_id
1 'polypeptide(L)'
;MYLHKKYKTERLRPRSSSSFITRKNDHFTSMDTPRAVAKSPLKHGGGARKSRAITIIIDNAPWHREVTDDTKPPLRSWRKQMVADWLHDHDISYAKDISKAELLELAYENLPEKKYKVEEEAKQYQINILW
;
A
#
# COMPACT_ATOMS: atom_id res chain seq x y z
N MET A 1 22.13 -11.23 29.17
CA MET A 1 21.25 -12.23 29.81
C MET A 1 20.01 -12.39 28.96
N TYR A 2 19.72 -13.64 28.61
CA TYR A 2 18.56 -14.09 27.85
C TYR A 2 17.24 -13.71 28.50
N LEU A 3 16.16 -13.54 27.71
CA LEU A 3 14.91 -14.27 27.95
C LEU A 3 13.95 -14.16 26.75
N HIS A 4 13.98 -15.22 25.94
CA HIS A 4 12.88 -15.71 25.12
C HIS A 4 11.58 -15.78 25.93
N LYS A 5 10.47 -15.32 25.35
CA LYS A 5 9.14 -15.81 25.70
C LYS A 5 8.34 -16.12 24.43
N LYS A 6 8.40 -17.39 24.05
CA LYS A 6 7.45 -18.04 23.12
C LYS A 6 6.17 -18.35 23.90
N TYR A 7 5.02 -17.99 23.33
CA TYR A 7 3.73 -18.57 23.69
C TYR A 7 2.93 -18.71 22.39
N LYS A 8 2.04 -19.67 22.18
CA LYS A 8 1.89 -21.08 22.57
C LYS A 8 0.82 -21.55 21.57
N THR A 9 1.12 -22.59 20.80
CA THR A 9 0.22 -23.19 19.81
C THR A 9 -0.99 -23.81 20.49
N GLU A 10 -2.20 -23.45 20.06
CA GLU A 10 -3.43 -24.13 20.47
C GLU A 10 -4.06 -24.81 19.25
N ARG A 11 -3.86 -26.12 19.15
CA ARG A 11 -4.52 -27.00 18.18
C ARG A 11 -5.69 -27.71 18.87
N LEU A 12 -6.85 -27.58 18.22
CA LEU A 12 -7.90 -28.58 17.97
C LEU A 12 -8.69 -29.16 19.17
N ARG A 13 -10.01 -29.05 19.05
CA ARG A 13 -10.92 -30.18 19.33
C ARG A 13 -11.83 -30.42 18.12
N PRO A 14 -11.81 -31.61 17.50
CA PRO A 14 -12.89 -32.01 16.61
C PRO A 14 -14.06 -32.54 17.46
N ARG A 15 -15.28 -32.06 17.20
CA ARG A 15 -16.49 -32.69 17.74
C ARG A 15 -16.79 -33.92 16.89
N SER A 16 -16.57 -35.08 17.50
CA SER A 16 -16.87 -36.42 17.00
C SER A 16 -18.38 -36.71 17.07
N SER A 17 -18.92 -37.17 15.95
CA SER A 17 -19.87 -38.28 15.75
C SER A 17 -21.19 -38.34 16.53
N SER A 18 -22.32 -38.37 15.80
CA SER A 18 -23.34 -39.39 16.03
C SER A 18 -24.24 -39.59 14.80
N SER A 19 -24.55 -40.86 14.62
CA SER A 19 -25.05 -41.60 13.48
C SER A 19 -26.58 -41.77 13.45
N PHE A 20 -27.11 -41.85 12.23
CA PHE A 20 -28.08 -42.85 11.71
C PHE A 20 -29.63 -42.71 11.88
N ILE A 21 -30.28 -42.55 10.71
CA ILE A 21 -31.43 -43.26 10.06
C ILE A 21 -32.75 -43.43 10.87
N THR A 22 -33.91 -42.94 10.40
CA THR A 22 -34.87 -43.58 9.45
C THR A 22 -36.11 -42.65 9.35
N ARG A 23 -36.87 -42.52 8.26
CA ARG A 23 -37.72 -43.54 7.61
C ARG A 23 -38.31 -43.03 6.27
N LYS A 24 -38.52 -44.02 5.40
CA LYS A 24 -39.61 -44.22 4.42
C LYS A 24 -39.61 -43.40 3.12
N ASN A 25 -39.09 -44.10 2.11
CA ASN A 25 -39.47 -44.02 0.71
C ASN A 25 -40.99 -44.21 0.55
N ASP A 26 -41.59 -43.41 -0.32
CA ASP A 26 -42.77 -43.81 -1.09
C ASP A 26 -42.49 -43.56 -2.58
N HIS A 27 -43.09 -44.45 -3.37
CA HIS A 27 -42.86 -44.78 -4.77
C HIS A 27 -43.05 -43.65 -5.80
N PHE A 28 -42.67 -44.00 -7.06
CA PHE A 28 -43.03 -43.40 -8.37
C PHE A 28 -41.88 -42.56 -8.97
N THR A 29 -41.26 -42.83 -10.14
CA THR A 29 -41.64 -43.55 -11.35
C THR A 29 -40.39 -43.95 -12.13
N SER A 30 -40.46 -45.06 -12.85
CA SER A 30 -39.56 -45.46 -13.94
C SER A 30 -39.59 -44.43 -15.08
N MET A 31 -38.42 -44.06 -15.61
CA MET A 31 -38.17 -44.01 -17.06
C MET A 31 -36.67 -43.83 -17.34
N ASP A 32 -36.17 -44.70 -18.20
CA ASP A 32 -34.82 -44.71 -18.75
C ASP A 32 -34.50 -43.44 -19.54
N THR A 33 -33.40 -42.77 -19.19
CA THR A 33 -32.57 -42.05 -20.15
C THR A 33 -31.18 -41.85 -19.55
N PRO A 34 -30.09 -42.43 -20.09
CA PRO A 34 -28.75 -42.03 -19.69
C PRO A 34 -28.45 -40.67 -20.34
N ARG A 35 -28.91 -39.58 -19.72
CA ARG A 35 -28.44 -38.25 -20.07
C ARG A 35 -26.98 -38.19 -19.64
N ALA A 36 -26.07 -38.21 -20.60
CA ALA A 36 -24.65 -37.96 -20.38
C ALA A 36 -24.52 -36.64 -19.59
N VAL A 37 -24.27 -36.75 -18.29
CA VAL A 37 -23.87 -35.63 -17.45
C VAL A 37 -22.45 -35.32 -17.89
N ALA A 38 -22.33 -34.43 -18.88
CA ALA A 38 -21.11 -33.68 -19.08
C ALA A 38 -20.77 -33.08 -17.72
N LYS A 39 -19.75 -33.64 -17.05
CA LYS A 39 -19.12 -33.01 -15.90
C LYS A 39 -18.55 -31.70 -16.42
N SER A 40 -19.37 -30.65 -16.44
CA SER A 40 -18.87 -29.30 -16.54
C SER A 40 -17.92 -29.20 -15.35
N PRO A 41 -16.60 -29.00 -15.56
CA PRO A 41 -15.75 -28.68 -14.44
C PRO A 41 -16.39 -27.43 -13.85
N LEU A 42 -16.88 -27.52 -12.62
CA LEU A 42 -17.07 -26.33 -11.80
C LEU A 42 -15.68 -25.69 -11.82
N LYS A 43 -15.50 -24.72 -12.72
CA LYS A 43 -14.42 -23.75 -12.61
C LYS A 43 -14.75 -23.08 -11.29
N HIS A 44 -14.21 -23.60 -10.21
CA HIS A 44 -13.82 -22.78 -9.08
C HIS A 44 -12.82 -21.82 -9.67
N GLY A 45 -13.35 -20.77 -10.30
CA GLY A 45 -12.61 -19.56 -10.56
C GLY A 45 -12.14 -19.14 -9.18
N GLY A 46 -10.89 -19.49 -8.87
CA GLY A 46 -10.05 -18.67 -8.03
C GLY A 46 -9.92 -17.32 -8.73
N GLY A 47 -11.03 -16.59 -8.83
CA GLY A 47 -11.01 -15.19 -9.17
C GLY A 47 -10.28 -14.56 -8.02
N ALA A 48 -9.02 -14.22 -8.26
CA ALA A 48 -8.24 -13.37 -7.38
C ALA A 48 -9.20 -12.29 -6.85
N ARG A 49 -9.39 -12.23 -5.53
CA ARG A 49 -10.20 -11.16 -4.94
C ARG A 49 -9.60 -9.87 -5.46
N LYS A 50 -10.32 -9.19 -6.37
CA LYS A 50 -9.95 -7.86 -6.82
C LYS A 50 -9.87 -7.03 -5.55
N SER A 51 -8.66 -6.72 -5.10
CA SER A 51 -8.45 -5.88 -3.93
C SER A 51 -9.23 -4.59 -4.19
N ARG A 52 -10.11 -4.24 -3.27
CA ARG A 52 -10.89 -3.00 -3.41
C ARG A 52 -9.89 -1.85 -3.29
N ALA A 53 -9.74 -1.08 -4.35
CA ALA A 53 -8.96 0.15 -4.31
C ALA A 53 -9.66 1.12 -3.36
N ILE A 54 -8.89 1.71 -2.44
CA ILE A 54 -9.37 2.71 -1.49
C ILE A 54 -8.94 4.07 -2.03
N THR A 55 -9.90 5.00 -2.13
CA THR A 55 -9.64 6.39 -2.49
C THR A 55 -10.09 7.29 -1.35
N ILE A 56 -9.24 8.20 -0.91
CA ILE A 56 -9.53 9.23 0.09
C ILE A 56 -9.57 10.58 -0.62
N ILE A 57 -10.62 11.36 -0.35
CA ILE A 57 -10.74 12.75 -0.80
C ILE A 57 -10.32 13.62 0.38
N ILE A 58 -9.31 14.46 0.18
CA ILE A 58 -8.72 15.30 1.22
C ILE A 58 -9.11 16.75 0.95
N ASP A 59 -9.46 17.49 1.99
CA ASP A 59 -9.73 18.92 1.88
C ASP A 59 -8.42 19.71 1.75
N ASN A 60 -8.52 20.94 1.26
CA ASN A 60 -7.35 21.75 1.00
C ASN A 60 -6.73 22.42 2.26
N ALA A 61 -6.68 21.69 3.37
CA ALA A 61 -6.15 22.21 4.63
C ALA A 61 -4.61 22.34 4.59
N PRO A 62 -4.03 23.39 5.22
CA PRO A 62 -2.58 23.65 5.15
C PRO A 62 -1.70 22.50 5.65
N TRP A 63 -2.18 21.73 6.62
CA TRP A 63 -1.44 20.63 7.24
C TRP A 63 -1.37 19.38 6.37
N HIS A 64 -2.23 19.25 5.35
CA HIS A 64 -2.12 18.18 4.35
C HIS A 64 -1.00 18.44 3.33
N ARG A 65 -0.56 19.70 3.20
CA ARG A 65 0.45 20.14 2.22
C ARG A 65 1.87 20.07 2.77
N GLU A 66 2.11 19.25 3.79
CA GLU A 66 3.45 19.09 4.34
C GLU A 66 4.34 18.35 3.33
N VAL A 67 5.35 19.07 2.84
CA VAL A 67 6.32 18.58 1.87
C VAL A 67 7.37 17.73 2.58
N THR A 68 7.90 16.71 1.91
CA THR A 68 9.01 15.89 2.43
C THR A 68 10.29 16.72 2.53
N ASP A 69 11.19 16.36 3.44
CA ASP A 69 12.39 17.17 3.69
C ASP A 69 13.32 17.21 2.46
N ASP A 70 13.35 16.15 1.67
CA ASP A 70 14.13 16.07 0.44
C ASP A 70 13.66 17.06 -0.64
N THR A 71 12.36 17.39 -0.67
CA THR A 71 11.79 18.27 -1.70
C THR A 71 11.63 19.72 -1.21
N LYS A 72 12.07 20.02 0.02
CA LYS A 72 12.08 21.38 0.56
C LYS A 72 13.28 22.16 0.02
N PRO A 73 13.05 23.38 -0.49
CA PRO A 73 14.14 24.25 -0.87
C PRO A 73 14.91 24.75 0.36
N PRO A 74 16.22 25.06 0.20
CA PRO A 74 17.01 25.66 1.26
C PRO A 74 16.42 27.01 1.69
N LEU A 75 16.40 27.27 2.99
CA LEU A 75 15.88 28.51 3.55
C LEU A 75 16.91 29.64 3.46
N ARG A 76 16.45 30.89 3.36
CA ARG A 76 17.33 32.08 3.42
C ARG A 76 18.17 32.14 4.70
N SER A 77 17.69 31.56 5.80
CA SER A 77 18.39 31.47 7.08
C SER A 77 19.55 30.48 7.10
N TRP A 78 19.64 29.56 6.13
CA TRP A 78 20.70 28.55 6.08
C TRP A 78 22.07 29.18 5.85
N ARG A 79 23.13 28.54 6.35
CA ARG A 79 24.51 28.96 6.06
C ARG A 79 24.86 28.59 4.62
N LYS A 80 25.81 29.33 4.00
CA LYS A 80 26.26 29.06 2.62
C LYS A 80 26.62 27.57 2.42
N GLN A 81 27.34 26.99 3.39
CA GLN A 81 27.72 25.58 3.35
C GLN A 81 26.52 24.64 3.28
N MET A 82 25.48 24.86 4.09
CA MET A 82 24.28 24.00 4.07
C MET A 82 23.54 24.06 2.73
N VAL A 83 23.53 25.22 2.08
CA VAL A 83 22.93 25.36 0.73
C VAL A 83 23.79 24.60 -0.30
N ALA A 84 25.11 24.69 -0.18
CA ALA A 84 26.05 23.95 -1.01
C ALA A 84 25.94 22.43 -0.81
N ASP A 85 25.75 21.96 0.42
CA ASP A 85 25.53 20.56 0.75
C ASP A 85 24.20 20.08 0.13
N TRP A 86 23.12 20.86 0.25
CA TRP A 86 21.84 20.53 -0.39
C TRP A 86 21.94 20.41 -1.91
N LEU A 87 22.65 21.35 -2.56
CA LEU A 87 22.89 21.30 -4.00
C LEU A 87 23.71 20.07 -4.40
N HIS A 88 24.68 19.68 -3.56
CA HIS A 88 25.47 18.48 -3.76
C HIS A 88 24.61 17.21 -3.64
N ASP A 89 23.74 17.13 -2.62
CA ASP A 89 22.81 16.00 -2.43
C ASP A 89 21.81 15.85 -3.59
N HIS A 90 21.56 16.93 -4.33
CA HIS A 90 20.71 16.96 -5.52
C HIS A 90 21.48 16.81 -6.84
N ASP A 91 22.78 16.50 -6.79
CA ASP A 91 23.67 16.38 -7.95
C ASP A 91 23.74 17.64 -8.84
N ILE A 92 23.59 18.82 -8.23
CA ILE A 92 23.60 20.10 -8.94
C ILE A 92 24.99 20.73 -8.85
N SER A 93 25.61 20.94 -10.02
CA SER A 93 26.93 21.58 -10.13
C SER A 93 26.85 23.10 -10.02
N TYR A 94 27.80 23.71 -9.31
CA TYR A 94 27.91 25.16 -9.15
C TYR A 94 29.38 25.62 -9.17
N ALA A 95 29.61 26.88 -9.53
CA ALA A 95 30.95 27.45 -9.56
C ALA A 95 31.53 27.66 -8.14
N LYS A 96 32.84 27.49 -7.97
CA LYS A 96 33.50 27.58 -6.65
C LYS A 96 33.33 28.95 -5.95
N ASP A 97 33.31 30.02 -6.73
CA ASP A 97 33.29 31.40 -6.23
C ASP A 97 31.89 32.03 -6.20
N ILE A 98 30.85 31.21 -6.38
CA ILE A 98 29.45 31.64 -6.39
C ILE A 98 29.03 32.22 -5.03
N SER A 99 28.20 33.25 -5.04
CA SER A 99 27.65 33.87 -3.84
C SER A 99 26.53 33.02 -3.22
N LYS A 100 26.18 33.27 -1.95
CA LYS A 100 25.05 32.59 -1.31
C LYS A 100 23.72 32.90 -1.99
N ALA A 101 23.55 34.11 -2.52
CA ALA A 101 22.32 34.52 -3.20
C ALA A 101 22.13 33.68 -4.47
N GLU A 102 23.17 33.57 -5.29
CA GLU A 102 23.16 32.77 -6.51
C GLU A 102 22.99 31.26 -6.20
N LEU A 103 23.57 30.73 -5.12
CA LEU A 103 23.31 29.34 -4.69
C LEU A 103 21.84 29.10 -4.34
N LEU A 104 21.21 30.06 -3.66
CA LEU A 104 19.79 29.96 -3.34
C LEU A 104 18.94 30.02 -4.61
N GLU A 105 19.23 30.94 -5.53
CA GLU A 105 18.53 31.03 -6.83
C GLU A 105 18.65 29.73 -7.60
N LEU A 106 19.85 29.18 -7.71
CA LEU A 106 20.11 27.93 -8.40
C LEU A 106 19.41 26.74 -7.75
N ALA A 107 19.33 26.72 -6.42
CA ALA A 107 18.51 25.75 -5.70
C ALA A 107 17.00 25.94 -5.99
N TYR A 108 16.54 27.18 -6.12
CA TYR A 108 15.14 27.51 -6.46
C TYR A 108 14.76 27.15 -7.90
N GLU A 109 15.69 27.22 -8.83
CA GLU A 109 15.50 26.84 -10.23
C GLU A 109 15.44 25.33 -10.43
N ASN A 110 16.16 24.58 -9.59
CA ASN A 110 16.28 23.12 -9.69
C ASN A 110 15.44 22.38 -8.63
N LEU A 111 14.28 22.94 -8.22
CA LEU A 111 13.42 22.24 -7.25
C LEU A 111 12.94 20.91 -7.82
N PRO A 112 13.09 19.81 -7.07
CA PRO A 112 12.44 18.56 -7.42
C PRO A 112 10.92 18.71 -7.33
N GLU A 113 10.21 17.78 -7.97
CA GLU A 113 8.75 17.71 -7.87
C GLU A 113 8.33 17.55 -6.40
N LYS A 114 7.33 18.34 -5.98
CA LYS A 114 6.85 18.35 -4.60
C LYS A 114 6.26 16.99 -4.25
N LYS A 115 6.79 16.38 -3.19
CA LYS A 115 6.23 15.17 -2.60
C LYS A 115 5.61 15.52 -1.27
N TYR A 116 4.37 15.09 -1.04
CA TYR A 116 3.67 15.31 0.22
C TYR A 116 3.81 14.09 1.11
N LYS A 117 4.01 14.31 2.41
CA LYS A 117 4.12 13.22 3.40
C LYS A 117 2.90 12.30 3.39
N VAL A 118 1.71 12.88 3.23
CA VAL A 118 0.44 12.14 3.18
C VAL A 118 0.42 11.15 2.00
N GLU A 119 0.98 11.52 0.86
CA GLU A 119 1.07 10.63 -0.30
C GLU A 119 2.08 9.50 -0.09
N GLU A 120 3.20 9.77 0.57
CA GLU A 120 4.17 8.73 0.93
C GLU A 120 3.56 7.69 1.89
N GLU A 121 2.82 8.14 2.90
CA GLU A 121 2.11 7.26 3.82
C GLU A 121 1.01 6.48 3.11
N ALA A 122 0.18 7.13 2.30
CA ALA A 122 -0.91 6.47 1.56
C ALA A 122 -0.39 5.41 0.57
N LYS A 123 0.78 5.63 -0.02
CA LYS A 123 1.43 4.67 -0.92
C LYS A 123 1.77 3.36 -0.22
N GLN A 124 2.13 3.39 1.07
CA GLN A 124 2.37 2.17 1.87
C GLN A 124 1.11 1.30 1.97
N TYR A 125 -0.06 1.91 1.98
CA TYR A 125 -1.36 1.24 2.10
C TYR A 125 -2.07 1.05 0.76
N GLN A 126 -1.45 1.42 -0.37
CA GLN A 126 -2.06 1.36 -1.70
C GLN A 126 -3.37 2.19 -1.79
N ILE A 127 -3.40 3.31 -1.06
CA ILE A 127 -4.52 4.24 -1.04
C ILE A 127 -4.26 5.32 -2.09
N ASN A 128 -5.29 5.64 -2.88
CA ASN A 128 -5.27 6.76 -3.79
C ASN A 128 -5.78 8.04 -3.10
N ILE A 129 -5.09 9.15 -3.24
CA ILE A 129 -5.52 10.45 -2.70
C ILE A 129 -6.03 11.31 -3.85
N LEU A 130 -7.18 11.95 -3.64
CA LEU A 130 -7.70 13.00 -4.50
C LEU A 130 -7.72 14.31 -3.72
N TRP A 131 -7.11 15.33 -4.33
CA TRP A 131 -6.98 16.70 -3.81
C TRP A 131 -8.03 17.64 -4.40
#